data_AF-A0AAN7UKJ5-F1
#
_entry.id   AF-A0AAN7UKJ5-F1
#
_cell.length_a   1.000
_cell.length_b   1.000
_cell.length_c   1.000
_cell.angle_alpha   90.00
_cell.angle_beta   90.00
_cell.angle_gamma   90.00
#
_symmetry.space_group_name_H-M   'P 1'
#
loop_
_entity.id
_entity.type
_entity.pdbx_description
1 polymer ?
#
loop_
_entity_poly.entity_id
_entity_poly.type
_entity_poly.pdbx_seq_one_letter_code
_entity_poly.pdbx_strand_id
1 'polypeptide(L)'
;MNNCFQGFKIQLEWQKTTGRSMIENSTNISLNSWFGSMNYYQSVIPYLSAMNLGIVPELEIINIGDNRFCTTYSECDISLMETWDLFFQYLMKIKDEKYSYEYQQQLLIYNWDGHSKSIDIGMKIFNDKLKTLTKNEAHFSTGFGHFVEIIALINFNTNYTQILPIFDSLPPRMLTNYDCPPFFRGFTNTQNIYTTSVLSINDMYQNQFEWNLFINLLKSKTKNDQCRDLINREIINFTKYPESTLIKLLFKLLINDCS
;
A
#
# COMPACT_ATOMS: atom_id res chain seq x y z
N MET A 1 -20.47 -6.95 4.64
CA MET A 1 -19.43 -5.92 4.37
C MET A 1 -18.18 -6.59 3.84
N ASN A 2 -17.51 -5.93 2.91
CA ASN A 2 -16.28 -6.40 2.31
C ASN A 2 -15.09 -6.02 3.21
N ASN A 3 -14.26 -6.97 3.62
CA ASN A 3 -13.19 -6.70 4.58
C ASN A 3 -12.00 -6.01 3.89
N CYS A 4 -11.80 -4.72 4.20
CA CYS A 4 -10.77 -3.87 3.60
C CYS A 4 -9.37 -4.13 4.20
N PHE A 5 -9.25 -4.95 5.25
CA PHE A 5 -7.97 -5.31 5.87
C PHE A 5 -7.24 -6.48 5.20
N GLN A 6 -7.84 -7.14 4.20
CA GLN A 6 -7.21 -8.28 3.52
C GLN A 6 -5.88 -7.91 2.86
N GLY A 7 -5.78 -6.68 2.32
CA GLY A 7 -4.54 -6.18 1.74
C GLY A 7 -3.36 -6.21 2.72
N PHE A 8 -3.54 -5.75 3.96
CA PHE A 8 -2.48 -5.75 4.98
C PHE A 8 -2.00 -7.16 5.31
N LYS A 9 -2.94 -8.11 5.47
CA LYS A 9 -2.62 -9.50 5.77
C LYS A 9 -1.78 -10.13 4.66
N ILE A 10 -2.23 -9.99 3.41
CA ILE A 10 -1.54 -10.61 2.27
C ILE A 10 -0.19 -9.92 2.04
N GLN A 11 -0.09 -8.61 2.28
CA GLN A 11 1.18 -7.89 2.22
C GLN A 11 2.21 -8.44 3.20
N LEU A 12 1.80 -8.66 4.46
CA LEU A 12 2.67 -9.22 5.49
C LEU A 12 3.20 -10.60 5.10
N GLU A 13 2.34 -11.46 4.56
CA GLU A 13 2.74 -12.79 4.08
C GLU A 13 3.70 -12.71 2.89
N TRP A 14 3.46 -11.80 1.94
CA TRP A 14 4.39 -11.57 0.83
C TRP A 14 5.76 -11.08 1.34
N GLN A 15 5.81 -10.13 2.28
CA GLN A 15 7.10 -9.66 2.82
C GLN A 15 7.83 -10.76 3.59
N LYS A 16 7.08 -11.61 4.32
CA LYS A 16 7.63 -12.74 5.06
C LYS A 16 8.27 -13.77 4.12
N THR A 17 7.54 -14.17 3.07
CA THR A 17 7.95 -15.23 2.15
C THR A 17 9.03 -14.80 1.15
N THR A 18 9.20 -13.49 0.92
CA THR A 18 10.17 -12.96 -0.05
C THR A 18 11.46 -12.42 0.56
N GLY A 19 11.63 -12.58 1.89
CA GLY A 19 12.83 -12.16 2.63
C GLY A 19 12.81 -10.69 3.09
N ARG A 20 11.79 -9.92 2.74
CA ARG A 20 11.67 -8.50 3.06
C ARG A 20 11.51 -8.22 4.55
N SER A 21 10.82 -9.08 5.28
CA SER A 21 10.72 -9.00 6.74
C SER A 21 12.05 -9.30 7.45
N MET A 22 13.08 -9.78 6.72
CA MET A 22 14.39 -10.20 7.23
C MET A 22 14.25 -11.00 8.52
N ILE A 23 13.57 -12.15 8.47
CA ILE A 23 13.23 -12.88 9.68
C ILE A 23 14.52 -13.37 10.37
N GLU A 24 14.81 -12.91 11.59
CA GLU A 24 16.03 -13.23 12.34
C GLU A 24 15.98 -14.64 12.98
N ASN A 25 14.78 -15.20 13.14
CA ASN A 25 14.47 -16.57 13.61
C ASN A 25 13.28 -17.14 12.78
N SER A 26 12.54 -18.15 13.24
CA SER A 26 11.39 -18.69 12.47
C SER A 26 10.15 -17.78 12.45
N THR A 27 10.03 -16.81 13.38
CA THR A 27 8.80 -15.99 13.53
C THR A 27 9.01 -14.49 13.72
N ASN A 28 10.23 -14.01 14.00
CA ASN A 28 10.45 -12.61 14.40
C ASN A 28 10.89 -11.73 13.23
N ILE A 29 10.19 -10.62 13.02
CA ILE A 29 10.58 -9.59 12.04
C ILE A 29 11.82 -8.85 12.55
N SER A 30 12.87 -8.73 11.73
CA SER A 30 14.09 -8.01 12.13
C SER A 30 13.81 -6.53 12.38
N LEU A 31 14.44 -6.00 13.43
CA LEU A 31 14.46 -4.56 13.70
C LEU A 31 15.15 -3.76 12.60
N ASN A 32 16.04 -4.39 11.82
CA ASN A 32 16.71 -3.75 10.68
C ASN A 32 15.87 -3.77 9.40
N SER A 33 14.72 -4.47 9.40
CA SER A 33 13.83 -4.54 8.23
C SER A 33 13.15 -3.21 7.98
N TRP A 34 13.43 -2.61 6.82
CA TRP A 34 12.66 -1.47 6.32
C TRP A 34 11.19 -1.85 6.15
N PHE A 35 10.89 -2.96 5.46
CA PHE A 35 9.51 -3.44 5.28
C PHE A 35 8.81 -3.78 6.60
N GLY A 36 9.53 -4.37 7.55
CA GLY A 36 9.03 -4.63 8.90
C GLY A 36 8.67 -3.34 9.64
N SER A 37 9.52 -2.31 9.49
CA SER A 37 9.28 -0.99 10.08
C SER A 37 8.07 -0.31 9.45
N MET A 38 7.92 -0.36 8.12
CA MET A 38 6.75 0.15 7.42
C MET A 38 5.46 -0.59 7.82
N ASN A 39 5.52 -1.92 7.94
CA ASN A 39 4.38 -2.73 8.36
C ASN A 39 3.90 -2.42 9.78
N TYR A 40 4.80 -2.02 10.68
CA TYR A 40 4.39 -1.58 12.02
C TYR A 40 3.38 -0.45 11.94
N TYR A 41 3.65 0.55 11.08
CA TYR A 41 2.77 1.69 10.85
C TYR A 41 1.45 1.31 10.18
N GLN A 42 1.42 0.16 9.50
CA GLN A 42 0.26 -0.37 8.79
C GLN A 42 -0.52 -1.42 9.61
N SER A 43 0.03 -1.89 10.74
CA SER A 43 -0.55 -2.97 11.55
C SER A 43 -0.77 -2.56 13.00
N VAL A 44 0.28 -2.12 13.69
CA VAL A 44 0.22 -1.81 15.13
C VAL A 44 -0.50 -0.48 15.35
N ILE A 45 -0.24 0.53 14.53
CA ILE A 45 -0.90 1.83 14.63
C ILE A 45 -2.44 1.71 14.50
N PRO A 46 -3.02 1.11 13.44
CA PRO A 46 -4.46 0.93 13.38
C PRO A 46 -4.98 0.03 14.52
N TYR A 47 -4.20 -0.93 15.00
CA TYR A 47 -4.59 -1.74 16.15
C TYR A 47 -4.71 -0.91 17.43
N LEU A 48 -3.76 -0.01 17.70
CA LEU A 48 -3.79 0.90 18.85
C LEU A 48 -5.00 1.84 18.81
N SER A 49 -5.39 2.31 17.63
CA SER A 49 -6.62 3.12 17.44
C SER A 49 -7.87 2.29 17.73
N ALA A 50 -7.97 1.08 17.16
CA ALA A 50 -9.08 0.17 17.44
C ALA A 50 -9.18 -0.22 18.93
N MET A 51 -8.03 -0.41 19.59
CA MET A 51 -7.94 -0.76 21.01
C MET A 51 -8.41 0.41 21.88
N ASN A 52 -7.99 1.63 21.58
CA ASN A 52 -8.46 2.85 22.25
C ASN A 52 -9.98 3.06 22.14
N LEU A 53 -10.58 2.61 21.03
CA LEU A 53 -12.03 2.64 20.82
C LEU A 53 -12.77 1.40 21.37
N GLY A 54 -12.06 0.46 22.01
CA GLY A 54 -12.66 -0.75 22.59
C GLY A 54 -13.19 -1.75 21.55
N ILE A 55 -12.71 -1.69 20.30
CA ILE A 55 -13.16 -2.55 19.19
C ILE A 55 -12.42 -3.89 19.19
N VAL A 56 -11.17 -3.89 19.63
CA VAL A 56 -10.30 -5.06 19.74
C VAL A 56 -9.84 -5.23 21.19
N PRO A 57 -9.38 -6.44 21.58
CA PRO A 57 -8.85 -6.66 22.93
C PRO A 57 -7.70 -5.72 23.27
N GLU A 58 -7.53 -5.42 24.56
CA GLU A 58 -6.32 -4.76 25.04
C GLU A 58 -5.13 -5.70 24.96
N LEU A 59 -4.04 -5.23 24.36
CA LEU A 59 -2.76 -5.95 24.29
C LEU A 59 -1.63 -5.01 24.70
N GLU A 60 -0.68 -5.56 25.46
CA GLU A 60 0.59 -4.89 25.74
C GLU A 60 1.50 -4.99 24.50
N ILE A 61 1.84 -3.84 23.91
CA ILE A 61 2.80 -3.79 22.81
C ILE A 61 4.20 -3.69 23.39
N ILE A 62 5.05 -4.68 23.08
CA ILE A 62 6.41 -4.76 23.60
C ILE A 62 7.25 -3.59 23.10
N ASN A 63 7.85 -2.84 24.02
CA ASN A 63 8.81 -1.80 23.70
C ASN A 63 10.16 -2.42 23.29
N ILE A 64 10.61 -2.09 22.08
CA ILE A 64 11.86 -2.59 21.48
C ILE A 64 13.06 -1.64 21.65
N GLY A 65 12.90 -0.57 22.44
CA GLY A 65 13.94 0.42 22.73
C GLY A 65 14.15 1.46 21.62
N ASP A 66 13.30 1.47 20.60
CA ASP A 66 13.33 2.43 19.48
C ASP A 66 12.07 3.30 19.52
N ASN A 67 12.25 4.59 19.81
CA ASN A 67 11.16 5.56 20.00
C ASN A 67 10.37 5.87 18.71
N ARG A 68 10.83 5.39 17.56
CA ARG A 68 10.07 5.44 16.29
C ARG A 68 8.87 4.49 16.29
N PHE A 69 8.78 3.60 17.28
CA PHE A 69 7.72 2.61 17.44
C PHE A 69 6.93 2.91 18.73
N CYS A 70 5.91 3.75 18.63
CA CYS A 70 5.03 4.05 19.76
C CYS A 70 4.25 2.79 20.20
N THR A 71 4.15 2.55 21.50
CA THR A 71 3.55 1.33 22.07
C THR A 71 2.14 1.54 22.64
N THR A 72 1.75 2.80 22.84
CA THR A 72 0.43 3.18 23.34
C THR A 72 -0.20 4.24 22.43
N TYR A 73 -1.54 4.36 22.46
CA TYR A 73 -2.26 5.36 21.67
C TYR A 73 -1.71 6.78 21.91
N SER A 74 -1.46 7.15 23.17
CA SER A 74 -0.99 8.48 23.57
C SER A 74 0.47 8.78 23.19
N GLU A 75 1.28 7.77 22.90
CA GLU A 75 2.66 7.95 22.45
C GLU A 75 2.76 8.20 20.94
N CYS A 76 1.75 7.80 20.18
CA CYS A 76 1.77 7.89 18.72
C CYS A 76 1.48 9.31 18.22
N ASP A 77 1.78 9.54 16.94
CA ASP A 77 1.42 10.79 16.27
C ASP A 77 -0.10 11.00 16.32
N ILE A 78 -0.54 12.07 17.00
CA ILE A 78 -1.96 12.34 17.24
C ILE A 78 -2.75 12.44 15.93
N SER A 79 -2.15 13.03 14.90
CA SER A 79 -2.82 13.24 13.62
C SER A 79 -3.00 11.90 12.87
N LEU A 80 -2.05 10.98 13.00
CA LEU A 80 -2.17 9.62 12.49
C LEU A 80 -3.24 8.82 13.23
N MET A 81 -3.27 8.93 14.57
CA MET A 81 -4.29 8.25 15.39
C MET A 81 -5.69 8.74 15.07
N GLU A 82 -5.91 10.05 14.99
CA GLU A 82 -7.18 10.65 14.59
C GLU A 82 -7.66 10.17 13.21
N THR A 83 -6.73 9.93 12.28
CA THR A 83 -7.07 9.43 10.94
C THR A 83 -7.60 7.99 11.00
N TRP A 84 -6.97 7.13 11.80
CA TRP A 84 -7.44 5.77 12.02
C TRP A 84 -8.73 5.73 12.86
N ASP A 85 -8.89 6.65 13.82
CA ASP A 85 -10.11 6.74 14.61
C ASP A 85 -11.33 7.04 13.73
N LEU A 86 -11.20 7.91 12.72
CA LEU A 86 -12.27 8.17 11.76
C LEU A 86 -12.73 6.90 11.04
N PHE A 87 -11.79 6.05 10.62
CA PHE A 87 -12.11 4.76 10.00
C PHE A 87 -12.90 3.86 10.96
N PHE A 88 -12.41 3.68 12.18
CA PHE A 88 -13.01 2.76 13.15
C PHE A 88 -14.35 3.27 13.72
N GLN A 89 -14.47 4.57 13.98
CA GLN A 89 -15.73 5.20 14.36
C GLN A 89 -16.78 5.07 13.26
N TYR A 90 -16.38 5.26 11.99
CA TYR A 90 -17.29 5.04 10.87
C TYR A 90 -17.72 3.58 10.75
N LEU A 91 -16.79 2.64 10.90
CA LEU A 91 -17.08 1.21 10.93
C LEU A 91 -18.11 0.86 12.03
N MET A 92 -17.97 1.42 13.23
CA MET A 92 -18.92 1.24 14.32
C MET A 92 -20.30 1.81 13.96
N LYS A 93 -20.34 3.02 13.38
CA LYS A 93 -21.58 3.69 12.97
C LYS A 93 -22.38 2.86 11.96
N ILE A 94 -21.71 2.22 11.01
CA ILE A 94 -22.38 1.47 9.93
C ILE A 94 -22.56 -0.02 10.24
N LYS A 95 -22.14 -0.49 11.42
CA LYS A 95 -22.11 -1.93 11.77
C LYS A 95 -23.48 -2.60 11.60
N ASP A 96 -24.52 -1.94 12.09
CA ASP A 96 -25.90 -2.47 12.11
C ASP A 96 -26.73 -1.96 10.92
N GLU A 97 -26.12 -1.17 10.03
CA GLU A 97 -26.77 -0.63 8.85
C GLU A 97 -26.88 -1.68 7.74
N LYS A 98 -27.93 -1.56 6.92
CA LYS A 98 -28.01 -2.32 5.68
C LYS A 98 -26.87 -1.88 4.75
N TYR A 99 -26.18 -2.86 4.19
CA TYR A 99 -25.10 -2.61 3.23
C TYR A 99 -25.53 -1.65 2.11
N SER A 100 -24.73 -0.61 1.90
CA SER A 100 -24.86 0.33 0.79
C SER A 100 -23.51 0.51 0.09
N TYR A 101 -23.54 0.81 -1.22
CA TYR A 101 -22.33 1.12 -1.99
C TYR A 101 -21.62 2.36 -1.43
N GLU A 102 -22.38 3.39 -1.07
CA GLU A 102 -21.86 4.63 -0.48
C GLU A 102 -21.10 4.38 0.83
N TYR A 103 -21.65 3.55 1.73
CA TYR A 103 -20.96 3.19 2.97
C TYR A 103 -19.66 2.44 2.71
N GLN A 104 -19.64 1.54 1.72
CA GLN A 104 -18.41 0.86 1.34
C GLN A 104 -17.37 1.85 0.77
N GLN A 105 -17.78 2.78 -0.08
CA GLN A 105 -16.87 3.77 -0.67
C GLN A 105 -16.28 4.66 0.42
N GLN A 106 -17.10 5.17 1.33
CA GLN A 106 -16.63 6.02 2.43
C GLN A 106 -15.72 5.26 3.40
N LEU A 107 -16.02 4.00 3.70
CA LEU A 107 -15.17 3.16 4.54
C LEU A 107 -13.80 2.93 3.89
N LEU A 108 -13.76 2.69 2.57
CA LEU A 108 -12.51 2.57 1.82
C LEU A 108 -11.72 3.88 1.81
N ILE A 109 -12.37 5.03 1.69
CA ILE A 109 -11.71 6.34 1.76
C ILE A 109 -10.98 6.49 3.09
N TYR A 110 -11.67 6.25 4.21
CA TYR A 110 -11.02 6.36 5.53
C TYR A 110 -9.89 5.33 5.73
N ASN A 111 -10.05 4.12 5.19
CA ASN A 111 -8.96 3.13 5.21
C ASN A 111 -7.75 3.61 4.39
N TRP A 112 -7.97 4.18 3.20
CA TRP A 112 -6.90 4.70 2.35
C TRP A 112 -6.24 5.95 2.94
N ASP A 113 -6.98 6.82 3.61
CA ASP A 113 -6.44 7.98 4.32
C ASP A 113 -5.48 7.53 5.44
N GLY A 114 -5.93 6.58 6.28
CA GLY A 114 -5.09 5.99 7.32
C GLY A 114 -3.86 5.28 6.74
N HIS A 115 -4.05 4.46 5.71
CA HIS A 115 -2.97 3.72 5.05
C HIS A 115 -1.92 4.64 4.42
N SER A 116 -2.36 5.66 3.67
CA SER A 116 -1.47 6.60 2.97
C SER A 116 -0.68 7.42 3.98
N LYS A 117 -1.34 7.91 5.04
CA LYS A 117 -0.67 8.66 6.10
C LYS A 117 0.35 7.81 6.87
N SER A 118 0.03 6.54 7.14
CA SER A 118 0.97 5.58 7.71
C SER A 118 2.21 5.39 6.83
N ILE A 119 2.03 5.29 5.50
CA ILE A 119 3.16 5.21 4.55
C ILE A 119 3.98 6.50 4.56
N ASP A 120 3.34 7.67 4.46
CA ASP A 120 4.02 8.95 4.39
C ASP A 120 4.90 9.22 5.62
N ILE A 121 4.39 8.88 6.80
CA ILE A 121 5.13 9.01 8.06
C ILE A 121 6.25 7.96 8.10
N GLY A 122 5.95 6.70 7.81
CA GLY A 122 6.94 5.61 7.81
C GLY A 122 8.11 5.85 6.86
N MET A 123 7.84 6.35 5.63
CA MET A 123 8.87 6.65 4.64
C MET A 123 9.85 7.73 5.13
N LYS A 124 9.34 8.75 5.82
CA LYS A 124 10.17 9.82 6.39
C LYS A 124 11.03 9.30 7.55
N ILE A 125 10.43 8.53 8.44
CA ILE A 125 11.06 8.05 9.68
C ILE A 125 12.11 6.95 9.42
N PHE A 126 11.87 6.08 8.44
CA PHE A 126 12.73 4.91 8.17
C PHE A 126 13.58 5.04 6.90
N ASN A 127 13.85 6.27 6.45
CA ASN A 127 14.74 6.52 5.31
C ASN A 127 16.17 6.01 5.54
N ASP A 128 16.62 5.93 6.78
CA ASP A 128 17.89 5.29 7.17
C ASP A 128 17.89 3.80 6.80
N LYS A 129 16.83 3.06 7.13
CA LYS A 129 16.69 1.63 6.79
C LYS A 129 16.44 1.40 5.30
N LEU A 130 15.79 2.33 4.62
CA LEU A 130 15.63 2.25 3.16
C LEU A 130 17.00 2.25 2.46
N LYS A 131 17.95 3.06 2.94
CA LYS A 131 19.31 3.18 2.39
C LYS A 131 20.18 1.94 2.60
N THR A 132 19.78 1.01 3.47
CA THR A 132 20.51 -0.25 3.65
C THR A 132 20.09 -1.33 2.64
N LEU A 133 19.01 -1.11 1.90
CA LEU A 133 18.58 -2.00 0.83
C LEU A 133 19.53 -1.90 -0.38
N THR A 134 19.51 -2.91 -1.26
CA THR A 134 20.18 -2.82 -2.56
C THR A 134 19.59 -1.66 -3.36
N LYS A 135 20.34 -1.12 -4.33
CA LYS A 135 19.86 0.02 -5.14
C LYS A 135 18.53 -0.30 -5.82
N ASN A 136 18.43 -1.50 -6.41
CA ASN A 136 17.22 -1.93 -7.10
C ASN A 136 16.05 -2.18 -6.15
N GLU A 137 16.29 -2.75 -4.96
CA GLU A 137 15.22 -2.95 -3.98
C GLU A 137 14.74 -1.65 -3.36
N ALA A 138 15.64 -0.71 -3.03
CA ALA A 138 15.26 0.62 -2.55
C ALA A 138 14.41 1.38 -3.59
N HIS A 139 14.81 1.28 -4.87
CA HIS A 139 14.09 1.89 -5.98
C HIS A 139 12.71 1.27 -6.19
N PHE A 140 12.59 -0.06 -6.11
CA PHE A 140 11.30 -0.76 -6.11
C PHE A 140 10.44 -0.38 -4.90
N SER A 141 11.01 -0.37 -3.70
CA SER A 141 10.33 -0.10 -2.43
C SER A 141 9.67 1.28 -2.41
N THR A 142 10.40 2.29 -2.88
CA THR A 142 9.89 3.66 -3.02
C THR A 142 8.79 3.73 -4.08
N GLY A 143 9.03 3.13 -5.25
CA GLY A 143 8.03 3.02 -6.31
C GLY A 143 6.76 2.30 -5.89
N PHE A 144 6.86 1.29 -5.03
CA PHE A 144 5.72 0.53 -4.52
C PHE A 144 4.83 1.42 -3.63
N GLY A 145 5.43 2.29 -2.81
CA GLY A 145 4.65 3.29 -2.07
C GLY A 145 3.93 4.30 -2.97
N HIS A 146 4.57 4.75 -4.05
CA HIS A 146 3.91 5.61 -5.06
C HIS A 146 2.83 4.88 -5.86
N PHE A 147 3.00 3.58 -6.12
CA PHE A 147 1.93 2.75 -6.65
C PHE A 147 0.74 2.67 -5.68
N VAL A 148 1.02 2.55 -4.37
CA VAL A 148 -0.02 2.58 -3.34
C VAL A 148 -0.77 3.92 -3.34
N GLU A 149 -0.07 5.05 -3.51
CA GLU A 149 -0.69 6.38 -3.67
C GLU A 149 -1.68 6.42 -4.85
N ILE A 150 -1.31 5.82 -5.99
CA ILE A 150 -2.19 5.73 -7.17
C ILE A 150 -3.46 4.93 -6.85
N ILE A 151 -3.34 3.74 -6.23
CA ILE A 151 -4.51 2.92 -5.93
C ILE A 151 -5.37 3.50 -4.79
N ALA A 152 -4.80 4.30 -3.90
CA ALA A 152 -5.53 5.07 -2.89
C ALA A 152 -6.41 6.15 -3.55
N LEU A 153 -5.88 6.90 -4.52
CA LEU A 153 -6.60 7.96 -5.23
C LEU A 153 -7.81 7.49 -6.04
N ILE A 154 -7.84 6.21 -6.40
CA ILE A 154 -8.97 5.58 -7.10
C ILE A 154 -9.88 4.79 -6.16
N ASN A 155 -9.68 4.92 -4.84
CA ASN A 155 -10.41 4.21 -3.81
C ASN A 155 -10.45 2.69 -4.05
N PHE A 156 -9.31 2.10 -4.44
CA PHE A 156 -9.23 0.71 -4.87
C PHE A 156 -9.72 -0.22 -3.77
N ASN A 157 -10.56 -1.19 -4.13
CA ASN A 157 -11.16 -2.09 -3.15
C ASN A 157 -10.18 -3.22 -2.80
N THR A 158 -9.71 -3.21 -1.56
CA THR A 158 -8.65 -4.10 -1.05
C THR A 158 -9.15 -5.47 -0.59
N ASN A 159 -10.29 -5.92 -1.09
CA ASN A 159 -10.78 -7.25 -0.76
C ASN A 159 -9.92 -8.36 -1.34
N TYR A 160 -10.11 -9.56 -0.80
CA TYR A 160 -9.33 -10.73 -1.18
C TYR A 160 -9.28 -10.94 -2.71
N THR A 161 -10.42 -10.93 -3.39
CA THR A 161 -10.50 -11.22 -4.83
C THR A 161 -9.83 -10.18 -5.71
N GLN A 162 -9.82 -8.91 -5.30
CA GLN A 162 -9.21 -7.82 -6.06
C GLN A 162 -7.73 -7.64 -5.74
N ILE A 163 -7.32 -7.87 -4.49
CA ILE A 163 -5.95 -7.66 -4.05
C ILE A 163 -5.03 -8.85 -4.34
N LEU A 164 -5.55 -10.08 -4.34
CA LEU A 164 -4.73 -11.28 -4.56
C LEU A 164 -3.96 -11.24 -5.90
N PRO A 165 -4.56 -10.87 -7.05
CA PRO A 165 -3.81 -10.77 -8.31
C PRO A 165 -2.65 -9.76 -8.28
N ILE A 166 -2.78 -8.67 -7.50
CA ILE A 166 -1.68 -7.72 -7.30
C ILE A 166 -0.52 -8.43 -6.59
N PHE A 167 -0.80 -9.14 -5.50
CA PHE A 167 0.22 -9.85 -4.74
C PHE A 167 0.87 -11.00 -5.51
N ASP A 168 0.11 -11.74 -6.33
CA ASP A 168 0.66 -12.78 -7.23
C ASP A 168 1.61 -12.19 -8.29
N SER A 169 1.41 -10.91 -8.64
CA SER A 169 2.25 -10.18 -9.61
C SER A 169 3.51 -9.58 -8.98
N LEU A 170 3.65 -9.57 -7.65
CA LEU A 170 4.79 -8.93 -7.00
C LEU A 170 6.09 -9.75 -7.17
N PRO A 171 7.26 -9.10 -7.03
CA PRO A 171 8.54 -9.78 -7.02
C PRO A 171 8.57 -10.93 -5.99
N PRO A 172 8.88 -12.18 -6.40
CA PRO A 172 8.93 -13.34 -5.51
C PRO A 172 10.16 -13.36 -4.60
N ARG A 173 11.03 -12.35 -4.71
CA ARG A 173 12.22 -12.12 -3.86
C ARG A 173 12.56 -10.64 -3.85
N MET A 174 13.46 -10.24 -2.97
CA MET A 174 14.11 -8.93 -3.05
C MET A 174 14.92 -8.80 -4.34
N LEU A 175 14.92 -7.59 -4.91
CA LEU A 175 15.74 -7.23 -6.03
C LEU A 175 17.20 -7.06 -5.58
N THR A 176 18.10 -7.40 -6.48
CA THR A 176 19.55 -7.33 -6.28
C THR A 176 20.15 -6.36 -7.27
N ASN A 177 21.39 -5.93 -7.04
CA ASN A 177 22.10 -5.05 -7.99
C ASN A 177 22.43 -5.74 -9.33
N TYR A 178 22.23 -7.07 -9.44
CA TYR A 178 22.44 -7.84 -10.68
C TYR A 178 21.17 -8.02 -11.50
N ASP A 179 20.02 -7.57 -10.99
CA ASP A 179 18.77 -7.60 -11.74
C ASP A 179 18.77 -6.50 -12.82
N CYS A 180 18.36 -6.87 -14.04
CA CYS A 180 18.37 -6.00 -15.22
C CYS A 180 16.96 -5.86 -15.78
N PRO A 181 16.20 -4.81 -15.40
CA PRO A 181 14.89 -4.55 -15.98
C PRO A 181 14.94 -4.45 -17.52
N PRO A 182 13.92 -4.92 -18.26
CA PRO A 182 12.66 -5.46 -17.76
C PRO A 182 12.71 -6.98 -17.46
N PHE A 183 13.89 -7.63 -17.55
CA PHE A 183 14.03 -9.08 -17.44
C PHE A 183 14.69 -9.50 -16.13
N PHE A 184 13.88 -9.97 -15.18
CA PHE A 184 14.34 -10.42 -13.88
C PHE A 184 14.46 -11.94 -13.85
N ARG A 185 15.64 -12.44 -13.47
CA ARG A 185 15.89 -13.89 -13.46
C ARG A 185 14.98 -14.57 -12.44
N GLY A 186 14.24 -15.57 -12.91
CA GLY A 186 13.32 -16.38 -12.11
C GLY A 186 11.93 -15.77 -11.92
N PHE A 187 11.62 -14.64 -12.57
CA PHE A 187 10.29 -14.02 -12.52
C PHE A 187 9.45 -14.52 -13.70
N THR A 188 8.14 -14.62 -13.48
CA THR A 188 7.18 -14.81 -14.57
C THR A 188 7.07 -13.55 -15.44
N ASN A 189 6.43 -13.65 -16.61
CA ASN A 189 6.19 -12.48 -17.45
C ASN A 189 5.37 -11.40 -16.70
N THR A 190 4.33 -11.81 -15.97
CA THR A 190 3.51 -10.91 -15.15
C THR A 190 4.35 -10.20 -14.09
N GLN A 191 5.20 -10.96 -13.37
CA GLN A 191 6.09 -10.38 -12.36
C GLN A 191 7.11 -9.42 -12.97
N ASN A 192 7.68 -9.73 -14.13
CA ASN A 192 8.60 -8.84 -14.85
C ASN A 192 7.92 -7.51 -15.20
N ILE A 193 6.72 -7.55 -15.78
CA ILE A 193 6.01 -6.34 -16.21
C ILE A 193 5.51 -5.53 -15.01
N TYR A 194 4.98 -6.20 -13.98
CA TYR A 194 4.55 -5.53 -12.76
C TYR A 194 5.73 -4.83 -12.08
N THR A 195 6.84 -5.56 -11.88
CA THR A 195 8.07 -4.98 -11.28
C THR A 195 8.55 -3.79 -12.09
N THR A 196 8.66 -3.94 -13.41
CA THR A 196 9.04 -2.84 -14.32
C THR A 196 8.11 -1.64 -14.19
N SER A 197 6.79 -1.86 -14.05
CA SER A 197 5.82 -0.79 -13.87
C SER A 197 6.05 -0.03 -12.58
N VAL A 198 6.36 -0.71 -11.47
CA VAL A 198 6.67 -0.09 -10.19
C VAL A 198 7.96 0.73 -10.25
N LEU A 199 9.00 0.24 -10.93
CA LEU A 199 10.22 1.03 -11.17
C LEU A 199 9.93 2.28 -11.99
N SER A 200 9.15 2.14 -13.09
CA SER A 200 8.76 3.29 -13.92
C SER A 200 7.92 4.32 -13.14
N ILE A 201 7.09 3.89 -12.18
CA ILE A 201 6.34 4.79 -11.29
C ILE A 201 7.31 5.61 -10.45
N ASN A 202 8.37 4.98 -9.92
CA ASN A 202 9.39 5.71 -9.18
C ASN A 202 10.17 6.68 -10.09
N ASP A 203 10.54 6.26 -11.30
CA ASP A 203 11.21 7.14 -12.27
C ASP A 203 10.36 8.37 -12.59
N MET A 204 9.05 8.19 -12.81
CA MET A 204 8.10 9.28 -13.02
C MET A 204 8.00 10.18 -11.79
N TYR A 205 8.00 9.61 -10.58
CA TYR A 205 8.02 10.39 -9.33
C TYR A 205 9.28 11.27 -9.21
N GLN A 206 10.46 10.78 -9.62
CA GLN A 206 11.68 11.61 -9.62
C GLN A 206 11.54 12.84 -10.52
N ASN A 207 10.71 12.79 -11.55
CA ASN A 207 10.27 13.96 -12.31
C ASN A 207 9.02 14.59 -11.67
N GLN A 208 9.23 15.43 -10.67
CA GLN A 208 8.15 16.06 -9.89
C GLN A 208 7.12 16.81 -10.73
N PHE A 209 7.50 17.38 -11.88
CA PHE A 209 6.53 18.02 -12.78
C PHE A 209 5.58 17.01 -13.42
N GLU A 210 6.12 15.93 -14.00
CA GLU A 210 5.32 14.86 -14.61
C GLU A 210 4.46 14.15 -13.58
N TRP A 211 5.01 13.83 -12.41
CA TRP A 211 4.27 13.23 -11.30
C TRP A 211 3.09 14.08 -10.87
N ASN A 212 3.32 15.37 -10.61
CA ASN A 212 2.26 16.27 -10.15
C ASN A 212 1.17 16.44 -11.21
N LEU A 213 1.53 16.53 -12.50
CA LEU A 213 0.54 16.57 -13.57
C LEU A 213 -0.29 15.29 -13.62
N PHE A 214 0.37 14.13 -13.55
CA PHE A 214 -0.27 12.81 -13.56
C PHE A 214 -1.23 12.62 -12.38
N ILE A 215 -0.78 12.90 -11.16
CA ILE A 215 -1.60 12.76 -9.94
C ILE A 215 -2.77 13.72 -9.94
N ASN A 216 -2.57 14.98 -10.37
CA ASN A 216 -3.67 15.93 -10.47
C ASN A 216 -4.71 15.51 -11.52
N LEU A 217 -4.26 14.99 -12.66
CA LEU A 217 -5.15 14.45 -13.69
C LEU A 217 -5.94 13.24 -13.16
N LEU A 218 -5.25 12.27 -12.55
CA LEU A 218 -5.87 11.09 -11.95
C LEU A 218 -6.93 11.50 -10.92
N LYS A 219 -6.56 12.37 -9.97
CA LYS A 219 -7.46 12.88 -8.92
C LYS A 219 -8.66 13.63 -9.51
N SER A 220 -8.48 14.38 -10.59
CA SER A 220 -9.59 15.07 -11.25
C SER A 220 -10.55 14.09 -11.91
N LYS A 221 -10.03 13.08 -12.61
CA LYS A 221 -10.83 12.10 -13.35
C LYS A 221 -11.55 11.13 -12.42
N THR A 222 -10.96 10.75 -11.29
CA THR A 222 -11.55 9.77 -10.35
C THR A 222 -12.68 10.33 -9.48
N LYS A 223 -12.96 11.65 -9.58
CA LYS A 223 -14.20 12.25 -9.09
C LYS A 223 -15.45 11.71 -9.80
N ASN A 224 -15.30 11.24 -11.03
CA ASN A 224 -16.35 10.52 -11.75
C ASN A 224 -16.29 9.04 -11.38
N ASP A 225 -17.36 8.53 -10.77
CA ASP A 225 -17.47 7.14 -10.32
C ASP A 225 -17.27 6.13 -11.45
N GLN A 226 -17.80 6.39 -12.65
CA GLN A 226 -17.65 5.50 -13.80
C GLN A 226 -16.19 5.42 -14.27
N CYS A 227 -15.48 6.55 -14.30
CA CYS A 227 -14.06 6.58 -14.63
C CYS A 227 -13.24 5.86 -13.55
N ARG A 228 -13.54 6.11 -12.26
CA ARG A 228 -12.87 5.43 -11.16
C ARG A 228 -13.05 3.92 -11.23
N ASP A 229 -14.28 3.44 -11.47
CA ASP A 229 -14.59 2.02 -11.60
C ASP A 229 -13.93 1.39 -12.84
N LEU A 230 -13.85 2.13 -13.96
CA LEU A 230 -13.09 1.72 -15.14
C LEU A 230 -11.60 1.53 -14.80
N ILE A 231 -10.96 2.52 -14.19
CA ILE A 231 -9.54 2.45 -13.81
C ILE A 231 -9.29 1.28 -12.84
N ASN A 232 -10.16 1.10 -11.84
CA ASN A 232 -10.09 -0.04 -10.92
C ASN A 232 -10.11 -1.38 -11.67
N ARG A 233 -11.03 -1.55 -12.62
CA ARG A 233 -11.12 -2.75 -13.45
C ARG A 233 -9.87 -2.97 -14.28
N GLU A 234 -9.34 -1.93 -14.91
CA GLU A 234 -8.17 -2.07 -15.77
C GLU A 234 -6.89 -2.34 -14.97
N ILE A 235 -6.76 -1.86 -13.73
CA ILE A 235 -5.67 -2.26 -12.83
C ILE A 235 -5.76 -3.75 -12.48
N ILE A 236 -6.97 -4.26 -12.21
CA ILE A 236 -7.18 -5.69 -11.97
C ILE A 236 -6.83 -6.50 -13.23
N ASN A 237 -7.24 -6.03 -14.43
CA ASN A 237 -6.89 -6.68 -15.68
C ASN A 237 -5.37 -6.68 -15.92
N PHE A 238 -4.70 -5.56 -15.67
CA PHE A 238 -3.26 -5.41 -15.76
C PHE A 238 -2.51 -6.44 -14.91
N THR A 239 -3.00 -6.73 -13.69
CA THR A 239 -2.35 -7.73 -12.80
C THR A 239 -2.52 -9.18 -13.29
N LYS A 240 -3.47 -9.44 -14.19
CA LYS A 240 -3.70 -10.77 -14.75
C LYS A 240 -3.04 -10.94 -16.11
N TYR A 241 -3.15 -9.91 -16.96
CA TYR A 241 -2.76 -9.94 -18.36
C TYR A 241 -2.05 -8.63 -18.75
N PRO A 242 -0.85 -8.36 -18.20
CA PRO A 242 -0.15 -7.13 -18.52
C PRO A 242 0.42 -7.17 -19.94
N GLU A 243 0.00 -6.24 -20.79
CA GLU A 243 0.55 -6.04 -22.14
C GLU A 243 1.60 -4.91 -22.19
N SER A 244 1.53 -3.97 -21.25
CA SER A 244 2.43 -2.83 -21.13
C SER A 244 2.54 -2.38 -19.66
N THR A 245 3.38 -1.37 -19.38
CA THR A 245 3.51 -0.83 -18.02
C THR A 245 2.23 -0.15 -17.54
N LEU A 246 1.96 -0.18 -16.23
CA LEU A 246 0.77 0.46 -15.65
C LEU A 246 0.65 1.96 -16.01
N ILE A 247 1.76 2.71 -16.04
CA ILE A 247 1.73 4.13 -16.43
C ILE A 247 1.17 4.33 -17.83
N LYS A 248 1.59 3.52 -18.81
CA LYS A 248 1.08 3.57 -20.20
C LYS A 248 -0.42 3.28 -20.25
N LEU A 249 -0.87 2.29 -19.48
CA LEU A 249 -2.30 1.98 -19.35
C LEU A 249 -3.07 3.17 -18.77
N LEU A 250 -2.61 3.73 -17.66
CA LEU A 250 -3.29 4.83 -16.99
C LEU A 250 -3.33 6.10 -17.85
N PHE A 251 -2.25 6.45 -18.55
CA PHE A 251 -2.28 7.58 -19.49
C PHE A 251 -3.31 7.38 -20.60
N LYS A 252 -3.40 6.18 -21.17
CA LYS A 252 -4.41 5.87 -22.20
C LYS A 252 -5.83 6.10 -21.66
N LEU A 253 -6.12 5.59 -20.46
CA LEU A 253 -7.44 5.71 -19.83
C LEU A 253 -7.77 7.18 -19.50
N LEU A 254 -6.83 7.91 -18.91
CA LEU A 254 -7.04 9.28 -18.46
C LEU A 254 -7.26 10.27 -19.62
N ILE A 255 -6.64 10.01 -20.79
CA ILE A 255 -6.73 10.89 -21.95
C ILE A 255 -7.94 10.54 -22.83
N ASN A 256 -8.24 9.26 -23.03
CA ASN A 256 -9.22 8.83 -24.03
C ASN A 256 -10.56 8.39 -23.43
N ASP A 257 -10.52 7.59 -22.37
CA ASP A 257 -11.66 6.78 -21.94
C ASP A 257 -12.43 7.39 -20.75
N CYS A 258 -11.76 8.26 -19.98
CA CYS A 258 -12.32 8.99 -18.86
C CYS A 258 -12.79 10.42 -19.23
N SER A 259 -13.18 10.65 -20.49
CA SER A 259 -13.58 11.96 -21.03
C SER A 259 -14.87 12.49 -20.43
#